data_AF-A0A1W9SG39-F1
#
_entry.id   AF-A0A1W9SG39-F1
#
_cell.length_a   1.000
_cell.length_b   1.000
_cell.length_c   1.000
_cell.angle_alpha   90.00
_cell.angle_beta   90.00
_cell.angle_gamma   90.00
#
_symmetry.space_group_name_H-M   'P 1'
#
loop_
_entity.id
_entity.type
_entity.pdbx_description
1 polymer ?
#
loop_
_entity_poly.entity_id
_entity_poly.type
_entity_poly.pdbx_seq_one_letter_code
_entity_poly.pdbx_strand_id
1 'polypeptide(L)'
;MFPIFDGDNGENLKDYDDLTANENLKKWVTEPPNAYCNSKFILDFDFPGHLRNYFRWKVSYERNELEHFISQYAGRKIGSLFEILPSLRNHSGRIQEVEILASDTNLTITGEREICKSLSEKGLPSTCFYVEPQLDADGFPLSFTFYGAGFGNGAGLCQAGAYNMALKGASYDEILKHYFRNINIKKIYED
;
A
#
# COMPACT_ATOMS: atom_id res chain seq x y z
N MET A 1 12.43 -0.99 5.31
CA MET A 1 11.27 -0.34 5.97
C MET A 1 10.40 -1.46 6.51
N PHE A 2 9.92 -1.37 7.75
CA PHE A 2 8.99 -2.35 8.31
C PHE A 2 7.56 -1.83 8.13
N PRO A 3 6.54 -2.69 8.13
CA PRO A 3 5.17 -2.23 8.24
C PRO A 3 5.04 -1.44 9.55
N ILE A 4 4.31 -0.33 9.53
CA ILE A 4 4.28 0.61 10.65
C ILE A 4 3.24 0.13 11.66
N PHE A 5 3.72 -0.36 12.80
CA PHE A 5 2.98 -0.78 13.99
C PHE A 5 3.37 0.15 15.14
N ASP A 6 2.89 1.39 15.13
CA ASP A 6 3.41 2.44 16.01
C ASP A 6 2.35 3.12 16.88
N GLY A 7 1.17 2.54 17.03
CA GLY A 7 0.16 3.09 17.92
C GLY A 7 0.51 2.97 19.40
N ASP A 8 -0.12 3.80 20.24
CA ASP A 8 0.20 3.96 21.68
C ASP A 8 0.15 2.66 22.51
N ASN A 9 -0.50 1.60 22.03
CA ASN A 9 -0.64 0.33 22.75
C ASN A 9 0.47 -0.69 22.44
N GLY A 10 1.48 -0.33 21.65
CA GLY A 10 2.65 -1.19 21.42
C GLY A 10 2.29 -2.56 20.85
N GLU A 11 1.34 -2.64 19.92
CA GLU A 11 1.05 -3.87 19.19
C GLU A 11 2.35 -4.37 18.53
N ASN A 12 2.70 -5.62 18.84
CA ASN A 12 3.97 -6.17 18.45
C ASN A 12 3.90 -6.67 17.00
N LEU A 13 4.99 -6.48 16.26
CA LEU A 13 5.27 -7.13 14.97
C LEU A 13 4.95 -8.64 14.94
N LYS A 14 4.87 -9.29 16.10
CA LYS A 14 4.62 -10.72 16.28
C LYS A 14 3.21 -11.18 15.85
N ASP A 15 2.24 -10.28 15.72
CA ASP A 15 0.84 -10.69 15.51
C ASP A 15 0.49 -10.96 14.02
N TYR A 16 1.36 -10.50 13.10
CA TYR A 16 1.13 -10.53 11.66
C TYR A 16 2.19 -11.29 10.86
N ASP A 17 3.16 -11.91 11.53
CA ASP A 17 4.25 -12.70 10.92
C ASP A 17 4.98 -11.96 9.78
N ASP A 18 5.56 -12.68 8.82
CA ASP A 18 6.31 -12.12 7.70
C ASP A 18 5.38 -11.64 6.58
N LEU A 19 5.32 -10.32 6.37
CA LEU A 19 4.49 -9.70 5.31
C LEU A 19 5.04 -9.91 3.89
N THR A 20 6.17 -10.61 3.71
CA THR A 20 6.55 -11.09 2.37
C THR A 20 5.54 -12.13 1.84
N ALA A 21 4.82 -12.83 2.73
CA ALA A 21 3.78 -13.79 2.38
C ALA A 21 2.43 -13.10 2.11
N ASN A 22 1.76 -13.50 1.01
CA ASN A 22 0.48 -12.93 0.59
C ASN A 22 -0.65 -13.12 1.63
N GLU A 23 -0.69 -14.27 2.32
CA GLU A 23 -1.71 -14.57 3.34
C GLU A 23 -1.57 -13.67 4.58
N ASN A 24 -0.33 -13.48 5.04
CA ASN A 24 0.01 -12.62 6.17
C ASN A 24 -0.32 -11.15 5.85
N LEU A 25 0.01 -10.71 4.63
CA LEU A 25 -0.38 -9.38 4.16
C LEU A 25 -1.90 -9.21 4.14
N LYS A 26 -2.63 -10.20 3.61
CA LYS A 26 -4.10 -10.15 3.57
C LYS A 26 -4.67 -9.93 4.97
N LYS A 27 -4.22 -10.73 5.95
CA LYS A 27 -4.59 -10.55 7.37
C LYS A 27 -4.27 -9.14 7.86
N TRP A 28 -3.05 -8.65 7.62
CA TRP A 28 -2.60 -7.32 8.05
C TRP A 28 -3.41 -6.16 7.42
N VAL A 29 -3.83 -6.31 6.17
CA VAL A 29 -4.68 -5.33 5.48
C VAL A 29 -6.10 -5.35 6.06
N THR A 30 -6.68 -6.52 6.32
CA THR A 30 -8.06 -6.66 6.82
C THR A 30 -8.21 -6.40 8.32
N GLU A 31 -7.17 -6.65 9.10
CA GLU A 31 -7.10 -6.44 10.55
C GLU A 31 -6.10 -5.31 10.83
N PRO A 32 -6.48 -4.05 10.59
CA PRO A 32 -5.54 -2.93 10.69
C PRO A 32 -5.00 -2.79 12.11
N PRO A 33 -3.66 -2.73 12.28
CA PRO A 33 -3.07 -2.56 13.60
C PRO A 33 -3.33 -1.16 14.15
N ASN A 34 -3.04 -1.00 15.44
CA ASN A 34 -2.91 0.32 16.03
C ASN A 34 -1.64 1.01 15.47
N ALA A 35 -1.83 2.12 14.79
CA ALA A 35 -0.78 2.92 14.18
C ALA A 35 -1.13 4.40 14.26
N TYR A 36 -0.13 5.28 14.39
CA TYR A 36 -0.37 6.72 14.39
C TYR A 36 -1.05 7.19 13.11
N CYS A 37 -0.83 6.52 11.97
CA CYS A 37 -1.50 6.86 10.71
C CYS A 37 -2.90 6.23 10.54
N ASN A 38 -3.33 5.36 11.47
CA ASN A 38 -4.67 4.77 11.44
C ASN A 38 -5.72 5.78 11.93
N SER A 39 -6.57 6.24 11.02
CA SER A 39 -7.48 7.36 11.24
C SER A 39 -8.67 7.09 12.15
N LYS A 40 -8.83 5.89 12.72
CA LYS A 40 -9.88 5.61 13.73
C LYS A 40 -9.80 6.52 14.96
N PHE A 41 -8.66 7.20 15.17
CA PHE A 41 -8.44 8.15 16.26
C PHE A 41 -8.48 9.63 15.82
N ILE A 42 -8.78 9.91 14.55
CA ILE A 42 -8.81 11.29 14.01
C ILE A 42 -10.26 11.79 14.06
N LEU A 43 -10.64 12.36 15.21
CA LEU A 43 -11.91 13.07 15.38
C LEU A 43 -11.82 14.55 14.96
N ASP A 44 -10.69 14.96 14.38
CA ASP A 44 -10.43 16.37 14.11
C ASP A 44 -10.89 16.81 12.72
N PHE A 45 -11.60 17.94 12.69
CA PHE A 45 -12.26 18.48 11.49
C PHE A 45 -11.22 19.00 10.46
N ASP A 46 -10.04 19.38 10.94
CA ASP A 46 -8.94 19.95 10.13
C ASP A 46 -7.95 18.91 9.57
N PHE A 47 -8.12 17.61 9.88
CA PHE A 47 -7.27 16.60 9.24
C PHE A 47 -7.57 16.52 7.74
N PRO A 48 -6.56 16.61 6.85
CA PRO A 48 -6.80 16.61 5.42
C PRO A 48 -7.57 15.36 5.00
N GLY A 49 -8.84 15.54 4.58
CA GLY A 49 -9.76 14.43 4.38
C GLY A 49 -9.26 13.37 3.39
N HIS A 50 -8.42 13.77 2.43
CA HIS A 50 -7.78 12.86 1.48
C HIS A 50 -6.88 11.83 2.18
N LEU A 51 -6.17 12.19 3.26
CA LEU A 51 -5.26 11.29 3.98
C LEU A 51 -5.99 10.17 4.72
N ARG A 52 -7.26 10.37 5.10
CA ARG A 52 -8.07 9.35 5.81
C ARG A 52 -8.33 8.11 4.96
N ASN A 53 -8.49 8.31 3.65
CA ASN A 53 -8.88 7.24 2.73
C ASN A 53 -7.72 6.35 2.28
N TYR A 54 -6.49 6.69 2.67
CA TYR A 54 -5.30 5.98 2.22
C TYR A 54 -4.75 4.98 3.24
N PHE A 55 -5.15 5.04 4.52
CA PHE A 55 -4.64 4.08 5.50
C PHE A 55 -5.04 2.64 5.15
N ARG A 56 -6.30 2.45 4.76
CA ARG A 56 -6.81 1.26 4.05
C ARG A 56 -7.68 1.73 2.91
N TRP A 57 -7.37 1.27 1.71
CA TRP A 57 -8.10 1.62 0.50
C TRP A 57 -8.59 0.36 -0.21
N LYS A 58 -9.71 0.52 -0.93
CA LYS A 58 -10.33 -0.52 -1.74
C LYS A 58 -10.68 0.10 -3.09
N VAL A 59 -10.32 -0.59 -4.17
CA VAL A 59 -10.74 -0.23 -5.52
C VAL A 59 -11.04 -1.50 -6.31
N SER A 60 -12.10 -1.46 -7.11
CA SER A 60 -12.50 -2.56 -7.98
C SER A 60 -12.50 -2.07 -9.42
N TYR A 61 -12.04 -2.94 -10.32
CA TYR A 61 -12.06 -2.69 -11.76
C TYR A 61 -12.67 -3.90 -12.45
N GLU A 62 -13.46 -3.64 -13.49
CA GLU A 62 -13.89 -4.69 -14.41
C GLU A 62 -12.66 -5.25 -15.15
N ARG A 63 -12.69 -6.52 -15.53
CA ARG A 63 -11.57 -7.19 -16.20
C ARG A 63 -11.12 -6.41 -17.45
N ASN A 64 -12.07 -5.93 -18.25
CA ASN A 64 -11.81 -5.18 -19.48
C ASN A 64 -11.12 -3.82 -19.23
N GLU A 65 -11.39 -3.16 -18.10
CA GLU A 65 -10.70 -1.94 -17.70
C GLU A 65 -9.22 -2.23 -17.40
N LEU A 66 -8.94 -3.30 -16.65
CA LEU A 66 -7.56 -3.72 -16.36
C LEU A 66 -6.82 -4.19 -17.61
N GLU A 67 -7.47 -4.95 -18.48
CA GLU A 67 -6.93 -5.32 -19.78
C GLU A 67 -6.53 -4.08 -20.59
N HIS A 68 -7.35 -3.03 -20.55
CA HIS A 68 -7.05 -1.75 -21.18
C HIS A 68 -5.82 -1.08 -20.55
N PHE A 69 -5.78 -0.93 -19.22
CA PHE A 69 -4.66 -0.29 -18.52
C PHE A 69 -3.34 -1.02 -18.76
N ILE A 70 -3.34 -2.34 -18.64
CA ILE A 70 -2.14 -3.17 -18.82
C ILE A 70 -1.71 -3.16 -20.28
N SER A 71 -2.66 -3.18 -21.24
CA SER A 71 -2.32 -3.09 -22.67
C SER A 71 -1.72 -1.72 -23.04
N GLN A 72 -2.24 -0.63 -22.47
CA GLN A 72 -1.68 0.70 -22.65
C GLN A 72 -0.26 0.79 -22.08
N TYR A 73 -0.05 0.25 -20.88
CA TYR A 73 1.27 0.18 -20.26
C TYR A 73 2.26 -0.65 -21.10
N ALA A 74 1.84 -1.83 -21.56
CA ALA A 74 2.70 -2.75 -22.31
C ALA A 74 2.94 -2.32 -23.77
N GLY A 75 2.19 -1.34 -24.28
CA GLY A 75 2.24 -0.91 -25.68
C GLY A 75 1.73 -1.98 -26.66
N ARG A 76 1.02 -3.00 -26.17
CA ARG A 76 0.47 -4.11 -26.97
C ARG A 76 -0.75 -4.72 -26.27
N LYS A 77 -1.62 -5.38 -27.03
CA LYS A 77 -2.72 -6.16 -26.44
C LYS A 77 -2.16 -7.35 -25.65
N ILE A 78 -2.79 -7.65 -24.51
CA ILE A 78 -2.47 -8.82 -23.69
C ILE A 78 -3.47 -9.97 -23.84
N GLY A 79 -4.58 -9.73 -24.54
CA GLY A 79 -5.70 -10.67 -24.62
C GLY A 79 -6.56 -10.62 -23.35
N SER A 80 -7.16 -11.75 -22.99
CA SER A 80 -8.02 -11.82 -21.80
C SER A 80 -7.19 -12.00 -20.53
N LEU A 81 -7.44 -11.16 -19.53
CA LEU A 81 -6.75 -11.21 -18.23
C LEU A 81 -7.28 -12.38 -17.39
N PHE A 82 -6.38 -13.26 -16.97
CA PHE A 82 -6.70 -14.41 -16.11
C PHE A 82 -6.31 -14.16 -14.66
N GLU A 83 -5.12 -13.60 -14.41
CA GLU A 83 -4.63 -13.45 -13.04
C GLU A 83 -3.66 -12.29 -12.88
N ILE A 84 -3.63 -11.74 -11.67
CA ILE A 84 -2.65 -10.75 -11.21
C ILE A 84 -1.99 -11.34 -9.97
N LEU A 85 -0.73 -11.73 -10.09
CA LEU A 85 0.03 -12.47 -9.10
C LEU A 85 1.15 -11.61 -8.51
N PRO A 86 1.02 -11.13 -7.27
CA PRO A 86 2.15 -10.56 -6.55
C PRO A 86 3.23 -11.62 -6.33
N SER A 87 4.28 -11.62 -7.15
CA SER A 87 5.33 -12.66 -7.17
C SER A 87 6.47 -12.36 -6.20
N LEU A 88 6.75 -11.07 -5.93
CA LEU A 88 7.79 -10.66 -4.98
C LEU A 88 7.31 -9.50 -4.09
N ARG A 89 7.50 -9.66 -2.78
CA ARG A 89 7.26 -8.62 -1.77
C ARG A 89 8.48 -8.43 -0.89
N ASN A 90 8.66 -7.20 -0.42
CA ASN A 90 9.59 -6.93 0.66
C ASN A 90 8.91 -7.08 2.04
N HIS A 91 9.71 -7.01 3.11
CA HIS A 91 9.24 -7.14 4.49
C HIS A 91 8.23 -6.06 4.94
N SER A 92 8.06 -4.96 4.20
CA SER A 92 6.98 -3.98 4.46
C SER A 92 5.64 -4.35 3.82
N GLY A 93 5.56 -5.50 3.15
CA GLY A 93 4.36 -5.95 2.42
C GLY A 93 4.21 -5.35 1.02
N ARG A 94 5.16 -4.52 0.58
CA ARG A 94 5.11 -3.84 -0.72
C ARG A 94 5.59 -4.76 -1.83
N ILE A 95 4.77 -4.84 -2.88
CA ILE A 95 5.08 -5.60 -4.08
C ILE A 95 6.25 -4.92 -4.80
N GLN A 96 7.26 -5.72 -5.12
CA GLN A 96 8.39 -5.35 -5.95
C GLN A 96 8.23 -5.88 -7.38
N GLU A 97 7.50 -6.98 -7.54
CA GLU A 97 7.20 -7.62 -8.81
C GLU A 97 5.79 -8.20 -8.82
N VAL A 98 5.05 -7.98 -9.91
CA VAL A 98 3.76 -8.59 -10.19
C VAL A 98 3.81 -9.31 -11.53
N GLU A 99 3.31 -10.54 -11.57
CA GLU A 99 3.08 -11.29 -12.79
C GLU A 99 1.62 -11.12 -13.23
N ILE A 100 1.44 -10.82 -14.50
CA ILE A 100 0.13 -10.73 -15.16
C ILE A 100 0.01 -11.94 -16.08
N LEU A 101 -1.01 -12.77 -15.85
CA LEU A 101 -1.33 -13.91 -16.69
C LEU A 101 -2.49 -13.57 -17.61
N ALA A 102 -2.27 -13.68 -18.92
CA ALA A 102 -3.29 -13.35 -19.92
C ALA A 102 -3.17 -14.24 -21.17
N SER A 103 -4.24 -14.30 -21.98
CA SER A 103 -4.35 -15.26 -23.08
C SER A 103 -3.27 -15.15 -24.15
N ASP A 104 -2.79 -13.94 -24.43
CA ASP A 104 -1.86 -13.71 -25.54
C ASP A 104 -0.41 -13.63 -25.05
N THR A 105 -0.20 -13.16 -23.82
CA THR A 105 1.13 -13.04 -23.20
C THR A 105 1.02 -12.92 -21.69
N ASN A 106 1.99 -13.50 -21.00
CA ASN A 106 2.27 -13.16 -19.62
C ASN A 106 3.21 -11.95 -19.58
N LEU A 107 3.12 -11.13 -18.52
CA LEU A 107 4.00 -9.99 -18.28
C LEU A 107 4.50 -10.01 -16.84
N THR A 108 5.78 -9.69 -16.65
CA THR A 108 6.33 -9.42 -15.32
C THR A 108 6.58 -7.92 -15.22
N ILE A 109 5.99 -7.27 -14.23
CA ILE A 109 6.08 -5.83 -14.02
C ILE A 109 6.79 -5.60 -12.70
N THR A 110 7.95 -4.93 -12.76
CA THR A 110 8.79 -4.64 -11.59
C THR A 110 8.81 -3.15 -11.28
N GLY A 111 8.90 -2.82 -9.99
CA GLY A 111 9.10 -1.45 -9.53
C GLY A 111 7.80 -0.71 -9.22
N GLU A 112 7.82 0.04 -8.11
CA GLU A 112 6.62 0.63 -7.51
C GLU A 112 5.80 1.48 -8.49
N ARG A 113 6.47 2.39 -9.20
CA ARG A 113 5.82 3.31 -10.13
C ARG A 113 5.14 2.57 -11.29
N GLU A 114 5.81 1.55 -11.82
CA GLU A 114 5.34 0.82 -12.99
C GLU A 114 4.15 -0.06 -12.61
N ILE A 115 4.23 -0.77 -11.47
CA ILE A 115 3.13 -1.57 -10.93
C ILE A 115 1.89 -0.71 -10.67
N CYS A 116 2.05 0.44 -10.00
CA CYS A 116 0.91 1.30 -9.70
C CYS A 116 0.23 1.81 -10.97
N LYS A 117 1.02 2.21 -11.99
CA LYS A 117 0.51 2.77 -13.25
C LYS A 117 -0.08 1.71 -14.18
N SER A 118 0.45 0.49 -14.19
CA SER A 118 -0.04 -0.55 -15.10
C SER A 118 -1.42 -1.08 -14.69
N LEU A 119 -1.81 -0.91 -13.42
CA LEU A 119 -3.02 -1.49 -12.82
C LEU A 119 -4.14 -0.46 -12.57
N SER A 120 -3.94 0.80 -12.96
CA SER A 120 -4.91 1.87 -12.73
C SER A 120 -4.61 3.08 -13.61
N GLU A 121 -5.65 3.69 -14.21
CA GLU A 121 -5.51 4.93 -14.98
C GLU A 121 -4.80 6.06 -14.21
N LYS A 122 -5.13 6.23 -12.92
CA LYS A 122 -4.56 7.29 -12.06
C LYS A 122 -3.36 6.82 -11.24
N GLY A 123 -3.02 5.54 -11.33
CA GLY A 123 -2.07 4.89 -10.45
C GLY A 123 -2.70 4.43 -9.14
N LEU A 124 -2.37 3.20 -8.71
CA LEU A 124 -2.74 2.72 -7.38
C LEU A 124 -2.06 3.57 -6.28
N PRO A 125 -2.71 3.77 -5.10
CA PRO A 125 -2.13 4.57 -4.03
C PRO A 125 -0.78 4.06 -3.50
N SER A 126 -0.57 2.75 -3.51
CA SER A 126 0.68 2.09 -3.12
C SER A 126 0.77 0.70 -3.75
N THR A 127 1.94 0.07 -3.68
CA THR A 127 2.11 -1.36 -3.99
C THR A 127 1.89 -2.29 -2.79
N CYS A 128 1.38 -1.78 -1.67
CA CYS A 128 1.05 -2.60 -0.50
C CYS A 128 -0.42 -3.04 -0.59
N PHE A 129 -0.70 -4.03 -1.45
CA PHE A 129 -2.05 -4.55 -1.67
C PHE A 129 -2.08 -6.06 -1.89
N TYR A 130 -3.26 -6.67 -1.69
CA TYR A 130 -3.63 -7.95 -2.30
C TYR A 130 -4.79 -7.73 -3.27
N VAL A 131 -5.00 -8.70 -4.16
CA VAL A 131 -6.04 -8.65 -5.19
C VAL A 131 -6.90 -9.90 -5.10
N GLU A 132 -8.21 -9.73 -5.24
CA GLU A 132 -9.17 -10.83 -5.29
C GLU A 132 -9.99 -10.73 -6.59
N PRO A 133 -10.00 -11.79 -7.41
CA PRO A 133 -10.89 -11.85 -8.56
C PRO A 133 -12.31 -12.20 -8.11
N GLN A 134 -13.31 -11.60 -8.75
CA GLN A 134 -14.67 -12.09 -8.76
C GLN A 134 -14.84 -12.97 -10.00
N LEU A 135 -15.15 -14.25 -9.81
CA LEU A 135 -15.29 -15.20 -10.91
C LEU A 135 -16.75 -15.32 -11.37
N ASP A 136 -16.97 -15.62 -12.64
CA ASP A 136 -18.25 -16.08 -13.17
C ASP A 136 -18.49 -17.57 -12.90
N ALA A 137 -19.59 -18.12 -13.43
CA ALA A 137 -19.98 -19.51 -13.25
C ALA A 137 -18.99 -20.52 -13.85
N ASP A 138 -18.21 -20.10 -14.84
CA ASP A 138 -17.22 -20.93 -15.53
C ASP A 138 -15.81 -20.77 -14.92
N GLY A 139 -15.69 -19.98 -13.84
CA GLY A 139 -14.44 -19.72 -13.14
C GLY A 139 -13.60 -18.62 -13.78
N PHE A 140 -14.17 -17.80 -14.66
CA PHE A 140 -13.46 -16.74 -15.37
C PHE A 140 -13.58 -15.38 -14.64
N PRO A 141 -12.51 -14.59 -14.49
CA PRO A 141 -12.56 -13.35 -13.69
C PRO A 141 -13.41 -12.26 -14.35
N LEU A 142 -14.53 -11.87 -13.77
CA LEU A 142 -15.34 -10.73 -14.21
C LEU A 142 -14.70 -9.39 -13.82
N SER A 143 -14.23 -9.31 -12.59
CA SER A 143 -13.64 -8.10 -12.01
C SER A 143 -12.52 -8.46 -11.03
N PHE A 144 -11.69 -7.49 -10.70
CA PHE A 144 -10.63 -7.63 -9.70
C PHE A 144 -10.79 -6.52 -8.66
N THR A 145 -10.77 -6.91 -7.40
CA THR A 145 -10.81 -5.99 -6.27
C THR A 145 -9.45 -5.95 -5.58
N PHE A 146 -8.86 -4.76 -5.54
CA PHE A 146 -7.62 -4.47 -4.84
C PHE A 146 -7.94 -3.96 -3.45
N TYR A 147 -7.28 -4.55 -2.46
CA TYR A 147 -7.33 -4.14 -1.07
C TYR A 147 -5.93 -3.76 -0.65
N GLY A 148 -5.71 -2.49 -0.36
CA GLY A 148 -4.38 -1.99 -0.07
C GLY A 148 -4.29 -1.06 1.11
N ALA A 149 -3.05 -0.70 1.42
CA ALA A 149 -2.68 0.04 2.61
C ALA A 149 -1.64 1.13 2.29
N GLY A 150 -1.82 2.29 2.91
CA GLY A 150 -0.96 3.45 2.77
C GLY A 150 -1.00 4.10 1.39
N PHE A 151 -0.31 5.25 1.31
CA PHE A 151 -0.10 6.03 0.08
C PHE A 151 1.37 6.41 -0.06
N GLY A 152 1.91 6.27 -1.27
CA GLY A 152 3.33 6.48 -1.58
C GLY A 152 4.23 5.29 -1.19
N ASN A 153 5.55 5.51 -1.28
CA ASN A 153 6.59 4.47 -1.18
C ASN A 153 6.82 3.90 0.23
N GLY A 154 6.27 4.58 1.25
CA GLY A 154 6.42 4.19 2.64
C GLY A 154 7.83 4.37 3.20
N ALA A 155 8.70 5.15 2.57
CA ALA A 155 10.04 5.44 3.07
C ALA A 155 10.06 6.72 3.93
N GLY A 156 10.83 6.70 5.03
CA GLY A 156 10.98 7.85 5.93
C GLY A 156 9.75 8.12 6.80
N LEU A 157 9.26 9.35 6.73
CA LEU A 157 8.25 9.89 7.64
C LEU A 157 6.83 9.74 7.08
N CYS A 158 5.94 9.13 7.85
CA CYS A 158 4.51 9.13 7.54
C CYS A 158 3.90 10.47 7.97
N GLN A 159 3.45 11.28 7.02
CA GLN A 159 2.89 12.62 7.30
C GLN A 159 1.65 12.54 8.20
N ALA A 160 0.74 11.61 7.93
CA ALA A 160 -0.45 11.38 8.75
C ALA A 160 -0.09 10.95 10.17
N GLY A 161 0.89 10.05 10.32
CA GLY A 161 1.34 9.60 11.63
C GLY A 161 2.05 10.70 12.41
N ALA A 162 2.94 11.46 11.75
CA ALA A 162 3.61 12.62 12.35
C ALA A 162 2.61 13.69 12.84
N TYR A 163 1.57 13.97 12.05
CA TYR A 163 0.49 14.87 12.44
C TYR A 163 -0.22 14.39 13.72
N ASN A 164 -0.58 13.10 13.79
CA ASN A 164 -1.24 12.54 14.97
C ASN A 164 -0.32 12.45 16.19
N MET A 165 0.97 12.18 16.01
CA MET A 165 1.94 12.29 17.09
C MET A 165 2.00 13.72 17.64
N ALA A 166 2.01 14.74 16.76
CA ALA A 166 2.01 16.14 17.17
C ALA A 166 0.72 16.53 17.92
N LEU A 167 -0.46 16.08 17.44
CA LEU A 167 -1.73 16.29 18.16
C LEU A 167 -1.75 15.64 19.56
N LYS A 168 -0.99 14.57 19.74
CA LYS A 168 -0.79 13.92 21.04
C LYS A 168 0.31 14.55 21.90
N GLY A 169 0.90 15.66 21.45
CA GLY A 169 1.89 16.44 22.19
C GLY A 169 3.34 16.04 21.91
N ALA A 170 3.61 15.15 20.95
CA ALA A 170 5.00 14.85 20.58
C ALA A 170 5.66 16.07 19.93
N SER A 171 6.87 16.38 20.38
CA SER A 171 7.74 17.40 19.78
C SER A 171 8.25 16.97 18.41
N TYR A 172 8.72 17.94 17.61
CA TYR A 172 9.25 17.65 16.28
C TYR A 172 10.44 16.68 16.31
N ASP A 173 11.29 16.75 17.34
CA ASP A 173 12.45 15.87 17.44
C ASP A 173 12.07 14.45 17.88
N GLU A 174 11.05 14.28 18.73
CA GLU A 174 10.48 12.96 19.04
C GLU A 174 9.90 12.31 17.78
N ILE A 175 9.14 13.06 16.98
CA ILE A 175 8.58 12.59 15.70
C ILE A 175 9.70 12.17 14.73
N LEU A 176 10.74 12.99 14.58
CA LEU A 176 11.85 12.66 13.67
C LEU A 176 12.63 11.44 14.14
N LYS A 177 12.92 11.33 15.44
CA LYS A 177 13.63 10.16 16.02
C LYS A 177 12.81 8.88 15.91
N HIS A 178 11.48 8.97 15.88
CA HIS A 178 10.58 7.83 15.65
C HIS A 178 10.72 7.27 14.22
N TYR A 179 10.61 8.12 13.20
CA TYR A 179 10.66 7.69 11.80
C TYR A 179 12.09 7.44 11.28
N PHE A 180 13.06 8.17 11.81
CA PHE A 180 14.46 8.06 11.41
C PHE A 180 15.30 7.57 12.59
N ARG A 181 15.54 6.26 12.63
CA ARG A 181 16.32 5.65 13.71
C ARG A 181 17.77 6.14 13.69
N ASN A 182 18.34 6.32 14.88
CA ASN A 182 19.75 6.68 15.08
C ASN A 182 20.19 8.00 14.42
N ILE A 183 19.28 8.97 14.28
CA ILE A 183 19.64 10.31 13.81
C ILE A 183 20.08 11.22 14.96
N ASN A 184 20.85 12.25 14.61
CA ASN A 184 21.11 13.41 15.46
C ASN A 184 20.61 14.67 14.76
N ILE A 185 19.97 15.56 15.51
CA ILE A 185 19.49 16.85 15.00
C ILE A 185 20.53 17.91 15.34
N LYS A 186 20.94 18.70 14.34
CA LYS A 186 21.97 19.73 14.49
C LYS A 186 21.47 21.06 13.92
N LYS A 187 21.64 22.14 14.70
CA LYS A 187 21.48 23.51 14.23
C LYS A 187 22.72 23.88 13.39
N ILE A 188 22.51 24.26 12.12
CA ILE A 188 23.60 24.55 11.16
C ILE A 188 23.85 26.05 10.93
N TYR A 189 22.98 26.91 11.44
CA TYR A 189 23.13 28.37 11.43
C TYR A 189 22.72 28.93 12.79
N GLU A 190 23.41 29.95 13.30
CA GLU A 190 22.97 30.74 14.44
C GLU A 190 21.95 31.79 13.97
N ASP A 191 21.01 32.18 14.84
CA ASP A 191 19.98 33.19 14.53
C ASP A 191 20.59 34.59 14.46
#